data_AF-A0A959PXY5-F1
#
_entry.id   AF-A0A959PXY5-F1
#
_cell.length_a   1.000
_cell.length_b   1.000
_cell.length_c   1.000
_cell.angle_alpha   90.00
_cell.angle_beta   90.00
_cell.angle_gamma   90.00
#
_symmetry.space_group_name_H-M   'P 1'
#
loop_
_entity.id
_entity.type
_entity.pdbx_description
1 polymer ?
#
loop_
_entity_poly.entity_id
_entity_poly.type
_entity_poly.pdbx_seq_one_letter_code
_entity_poly.pdbx_strand_id
1 'polypeptide(L)'
;MTIKQLIKLEDKAKEVWVISPGLHYDTENKDFSEIVSVNLGEKTKYRYIVPATSQIQKNISIYKKLYNATEEEIQKNFLLLPDSEFNPFIMECAIYDASTECIACTAPAREDSNDVIRLSNDTAKAMAKHFKAIWKKYKRVNP
;
A
#
# COMPACT_ATOMS: atom_id res chain seq x y z
N MET A 1 -11.94 5.45 -11.36
CA MET A 1 -12.11 6.60 -10.45
C MET A 1 -10.96 7.55 -10.70
N THR A 2 -11.10 8.84 -10.43
CA THR A 2 -9.97 9.77 -10.62
C THR A 2 -9.07 9.81 -9.39
N ILE A 3 -7.83 10.29 -9.52
CA ILE A 3 -6.92 10.53 -8.39
C ILE A 3 -7.59 11.42 -7.33
N LYS A 4 -8.32 12.47 -7.74
CA LYS A 4 -9.10 13.32 -6.80
C LYS A 4 -10.16 12.56 -6.01
N GLN A 5 -10.78 11.54 -6.60
CA GLN A 5 -11.74 10.68 -5.89
C GLN A 5 -11.02 9.71 -4.94
N LEU A 6 -9.84 9.21 -5.33
CA LEU A 6 -9.00 8.38 -4.48
C LEU A 6 -8.54 9.14 -3.23
N ILE A 7 -8.08 10.38 -3.38
CA ILE A 7 -7.68 11.26 -2.27
C ILE A 7 -8.80 11.38 -1.24
N LYS A 8 -10.04 11.63 -1.71
CA LYS A 8 -11.21 11.73 -0.82
C LYS A 8 -11.60 10.42 -0.16
N LEU A 9 -11.31 9.28 -0.80
CA LEU A 9 -11.52 7.96 -0.22
C LEU A 9 -10.50 7.73 0.90
N GLU A 10 -9.24 8.03 0.62
CA GLU A 10 -8.10 7.81 1.51
C GLU A 10 -8.12 8.71 2.76
N ASP A 11 -8.52 9.97 2.59
CA ASP A 11 -8.76 10.91 3.68
C ASP A 11 -9.75 10.37 4.72
N LYS A 12 -10.80 9.66 4.26
CA LYS A 12 -11.85 9.06 5.09
C LYS A 12 -11.51 7.66 5.59
N ALA A 13 -10.52 7.01 5.00
CA ALA A 13 -10.16 5.65 5.32
C ALA A 13 -9.51 5.58 6.71
N LYS A 14 -9.91 4.58 7.48
CA LYS A 14 -9.30 4.27 8.79
C LYS A 14 -8.01 3.48 8.63
N GLU A 15 -7.95 2.65 7.60
CA GLU A 15 -6.79 1.84 7.25
C GLU A 15 -6.63 1.73 5.74
N VAL A 16 -5.37 1.66 5.30
CA VAL A 16 -4.96 1.50 3.91
C VAL A 16 -3.89 0.43 3.85
N TRP A 17 -4.16 -0.65 3.13
CA TRP A 17 -3.21 -1.74 2.97
C TRP A 17 -2.70 -1.77 1.55
N VAL A 18 -1.39 -1.67 1.41
CA VAL A 18 -0.71 -1.52 0.15
C VAL A 18 0.08 -2.78 -0.13
N ILE A 19 -0.14 -3.35 -1.30
CA ILE A 19 0.74 -4.37 -1.87
C ILE A 19 1.49 -3.69 -2.99
N SER A 20 2.82 -3.55 -2.83
CA SER A 20 3.64 -2.79 -3.76
C SER A 20 4.88 -3.58 -4.18
N PRO A 21 4.98 -4.02 -5.44
CA PRO A 21 6.17 -4.70 -5.96
C PRO A 21 7.41 -3.81 -6.01
N GLY A 22 7.22 -2.49 -6.13
CA GLY A 22 8.30 -1.52 -6.34
C GLY A 22 8.35 -0.36 -5.36
N LEU A 23 7.30 -0.12 -4.57
CA LEU A 23 7.09 1.08 -3.75
C LEU A 23 7.17 2.39 -4.56
N HIS A 24 6.97 2.31 -5.88
CA HIS A 24 7.23 3.42 -6.80
C HIS A 24 6.27 4.59 -6.57
N TYR A 25 4.97 4.33 -6.41
CA TYR A 25 3.99 5.40 -6.23
C TYR A 25 4.18 6.15 -4.92
N ASP A 26 4.59 5.45 -3.85
CA ASP A 26 4.87 6.06 -2.55
C ASP A 26 6.25 6.76 -2.48
N THR A 27 7.14 6.64 -3.48
CA THR A 27 8.48 7.28 -3.42
C THR A 27 8.85 8.17 -4.60
N GLU A 28 8.31 7.91 -5.79
CA GLU A 28 8.76 8.54 -7.05
C GLU A 28 7.62 9.28 -7.75
N ASN A 29 6.37 8.86 -7.57
CA ASN A 29 5.21 9.54 -8.14
C ASN A 29 4.78 10.73 -7.24
N LYS A 30 4.84 11.96 -7.78
CA LYS A 30 4.55 13.18 -7.01
C LYS A 30 3.12 13.26 -6.50
N ASP A 31 2.15 12.86 -7.34
CA ASP A 31 0.73 12.95 -6.98
C ASP A 31 0.38 12.00 -5.84
N PHE A 32 0.97 10.81 -5.81
CA PHE A 32 0.75 9.83 -4.75
C PHE A 32 1.60 10.09 -3.50
N SER A 33 2.85 10.53 -3.65
CA SER A 33 3.71 10.85 -2.51
C SER A 33 3.19 12.02 -1.66
N GLU A 34 2.51 12.99 -2.26
CA GLU A 34 1.82 14.06 -1.52
C GLU A 34 0.71 13.49 -0.62
N ILE A 35 -0.06 12.51 -1.13
CA ILE A 35 -1.14 11.85 -0.38
C ILE A 35 -0.59 11.12 0.84
N VAL A 36 0.47 10.33 0.64
CA VAL A 36 1.13 9.56 1.70
C VAL A 36 1.70 10.49 2.78
N SER A 37 2.33 11.59 2.37
CA SER A 37 2.88 12.60 3.29
C SER A 37 1.83 13.17 4.23
N VAL A 38 0.68 13.59 3.68
CA VAL A 38 -0.43 14.16 4.47
C VAL A 38 -0.97 13.12 5.46
N ASN A 39 -1.19 11.88 5.00
CA ASN A 39 -1.81 10.84 5.82
C ASN A 39 -0.89 10.24 6.90
N LEU A 40 0.43 10.24 6.69
CA LEU A 40 1.38 9.81 7.73
C LEU A 40 1.43 10.79 8.92
N GLY A 41 1.21 12.09 8.66
CA GLY A 41 1.06 13.09 9.71
C GLY A 41 -0.11 12.82 10.67
N GLU A 42 -1.15 12.12 10.20
CA GLU A 42 -2.32 11.72 10.98
C GLU A 42 -2.15 10.38 11.73
N LYS A 43 -0.96 9.76 11.62
CA LYS A 43 -0.51 8.53 12.28
C LYS A 43 -1.30 7.25 11.95
N THR A 44 -0.63 6.38 11.19
CA THR A 44 -0.82 4.91 11.13
C THR A 44 -1.97 4.36 10.28
N LYS A 45 -2.29 4.99 9.14
CA LYS A 45 -3.23 4.39 8.17
C LYS A 45 -2.63 3.20 7.41
N TYR A 46 -1.32 3.19 7.16
CA TYR A 46 -0.73 2.29 6.17
C TYR A 46 -0.11 0.99 6.69
N ARG A 47 -0.35 -0.08 5.94
CA ARG A 47 0.38 -1.36 6.04
C ARG A 47 0.87 -1.77 4.65
N TYR A 48 2.14 -2.15 4.54
CA TYR A 48 2.78 -2.46 3.27
C TYR A 48 3.22 -3.92 3.23
N ILE A 49 2.87 -4.64 2.17
CA ILE A 49 3.52 -5.90 1.79
C ILE A 49 4.37 -5.61 0.54
N VAL A 50 5.67 -5.90 0.64
CA VAL A 50 6.67 -5.63 -0.41
C VAL A 50 7.65 -6.81 -0.54
N PRO A 51 8.30 -7.02 -1.69
CA PRO A 51 9.29 -8.07 -1.83
C PRO A 51 10.62 -7.69 -1.14
N ALA A 52 11.34 -8.68 -0.60
CA ALA A 52 12.57 -8.52 0.16
C ALA A 52 13.81 -8.37 -0.75
N THR A 53 13.74 -7.45 -1.72
CA THR A 53 14.82 -7.21 -2.69
C THR A 53 15.69 -6.02 -2.29
N SER A 54 16.93 -5.98 -2.81
CA SER A 54 17.83 -4.85 -2.61
C SER A 54 17.26 -3.53 -3.17
N GLN A 55 16.44 -3.60 -4.22
CA GLN A 55 15.79 -2.41 -4.78
C GLN A 55 14.73 -1.86 -3.80
N ILE A 56 13.90 -2.72 -3.22
CA ILE A 56 12.92 -2.31 -2.22
C ILE A 56 13.61 -1.71 -0.98
N GLN A 57 14.74 -2.25 -0.54
CA GLN A 57 15.47 -1.65 0.59
C GLN A 57 15.95 -0.22 0.30
N LYS A 58 16.38 0.06 -0.95
CA LYS A 58 16.71 1.43 -1.38
C LYS A 58 15.47 2.32 -1.37
N ASN A 59 14.34 1.82 -1.85
CA ASN A 59 13.10 2.59 -1.90
C ASN A 59 12.52 2.84 -0.50
N ILE A 60 12.63 1.89 0.42
CA ILE A 60 12.31 2.10 1.85
C ILE A 60 13.23 3.18 2.44
N SER A 61 14.51 3.22 2.07
CA SER A 61 15.41 4.28 2.53
C SER A 61 15.02 5.66 2.00
N ILE A 62 14.47 5.74 0.78
CA ILE A 62 13.91 6.97 0.21
C ILE A 62 12.63 7.35 0.96
N TYR A 63 11.70 6.40 1.13
CA TYR A 63 10.46 6.56 1.89
C TYR A 63 10.73 7.12 3.29
N LYS A 64 11.68 6.54 4.02
CA LYS A 64 12.08 7.02 5.35
C LYS A 64 12.52 8.49 5.35
N LYS A 65 13.28 8.91 4.34
CA LYS A 65 13.75 10.30 4.21
C LYS A 65 12.61 11.25 3.82
N LEU A 66 11.77 10.85 2.86
CA LEU A 66 10.65 11.67 2.37
C LEU A 66 9.64 11.96 3.48
N TYR A 67 9.33 10.94 4.29
CA TYR A 67 8.28 11.04 5.31
C TYR A 67 8.81 11.12 6.74
N ASN A 68 10.12 11.26 6.92
CA ASN A 68 10.79 11.25 8.22
C ASN A 68 10.39 10.04 9.11
N ALA A 69 10.19 8.87 8.50
CA ALA A 69 9.75 7.67 9.18
C ALA A 69 10.91 6.99 9.92
N THR A 70 10.64 6.58 11.16
CA THR A 70 11.56 5.86 12.04
C THR A 70 11.71 4.39 11.62
N GLU A 71 12.78 3.74 12.09
CA GLU A 71 12.97 2.32 11.83
C GLU A 71 11.86 1.48 12.48
N GLU A 72 11.41 1.88 13.67
CA GLU A 72 10.31 1.26 14.39
C GLU A 72 9.00 1.31 13.58
N GLU A 73 8.71 2.46 12.95
CA GLU A 73 7.55 2.61 12.08
C GLU A 73 7.64 1.73 10.84
N ILE A 74 8.83 1.63 10.22
CA ILE A 74 9.04 0.72 9.09
C ILE A 74 8.83 -0.73 9.54
N GLN A 75 9.41 -1.16 10.65
CA GLN A 75 9.24 -2.53 11.16
C GLN A 75 7.78 -2.84 11.51
N LYS A 76 7.04 -1.84 12.00
CA LYS A 76 5.63 -1.96 12.36
C LYS A 76 4.71 -1.97 11.13
N ASN A 77 5.02 -1.19 10.10
CA ASN A 77 4.12 -0.96 8.96
C ASN A 77 4.50 -1.73 7.70
N PHE A 78 5.74 -2.23 7.57
CA PHE A 78 6.19 -3.00 6.41
C PHE A 78 6.39 -4.48 6.74
N LEU A 79 5.89 -5.32 5.84
CA LEU A 79 6.17 -6.75 5.78
C LEU A 79 6.94 -7.03 4.48
N LEU A 80 8.23 -7.34 4.64
CA LEU A 80 9.08 -7.78 3.54
C LEU A 80 8.92 -9.28 3.38
N LEU A 81 8.54 -9.73 2.18
CA LEU A 81 8.37 -11.15 1.85
C LEU A 81 9.48 -11.65 0.94
N PRO A 82 9.93 -12.91 1.08
CA PRO A 82 10.74 -13.55 0.05
C PRO A 82 10.03 -13.51 -1.31
N ASP A 83 10.78 -13.36 -2.40
CA ASP A 83 10.22 -13.25 -3.76
C ASP A 83 9.27 -14.40 -4.12
N SER A 84 9.58 -15.63 -3.68
CA SER A 84 8.74 -16.81 -3.91
C SER A 84 7.32 -16.68 -3.33
N GLU A 85 7.16 -15.94 -2.24
CA GLU A 85 5.86 -15.69 -1.61
C GLU A 85 5.20 -14.40 -2.09
N PHE A 86 5.97 -13.49 -2.69
CA PHE A 86 5.45 -12.26 -3.28
C PHE A 86 4.97 -12.45 -4.73
N ASN A 87 5.47 -13.45 -5.46
CA ASN A 87 5.10 -13.75 -6.85
C ASN A 87 3.59 -13.69 -7.20
N PRO A 88 2.64 -14.08 -6.32
CA PRO A 88 1.21 -13.92 -6.60
C PRO A 88 0.73 -12.47 -6.72
N PHE A 89 1.52 -11.50 -6.26
CA PHE A 89 1.20 -10.07 -6.22
C PHE A 89 1.93 -9.30 -7.33
N ILE A 90 1.46 -9.48 -8.56
CA ILE A 90 2.08 -8.85 -9.73
C ILE A 90 1.68 -7.37 -9.86
N MET A 91 0.55 -7.00 -9.28
CA MET A 91 -0.07 -5.69 -9.46
C MET A 91 0.02 -4.87 -8.18
N GLU A 92 0.43 -3.61 -8.32
CA GLU A 92 0.40 -2.64 -7.23
C GLU A 92 -1.04 -2.24 -6.90
N CYS A 93 -1.43 -2.39 -5.64
CA CYS A 93 -2.80 -2.10 -5.21
C CYS A 93 -2.86 -1.57 -3.79
N ALA A 94 -3.85 -0.70 -3.56
CA ALA A 94 -4.25 -0.22 -2.25
C ALA A 94 -5.64 -0.75 -1.90
N ILE A 95 -5.80 -1.20 -0.67
CA ILE A 95 -7.04 -1.73 -0.10
C ILE A 95 -7.45 -0.83 1.06
N TYR A 96 -8.54 -0.10 0.89
CA TYR A 96 -9.09 0.85 1.85
C TYR A 96 -10.12 0.16 2.74
N ASP A 97 -10.05 0.42 4.05
CA ASP A 97 -11.01 -0.07 5.04
C ASP A 97 -11.27 -1.58 4.94
N ALA A 98 -10.18 -2.34 4.77
CA ALA A 98 -10.18 -3.78 4.51
C ALA A 98 -10.90 -4.62 5.57
N SER A 99 -11.15 -4.06 6.76
CA SER A 99 -11.91 -4.66 7.85
C SER A 99 -13.41 -4.35 7.84
N THR A 100 -13.90 -3.50 6.94
CA THR A 100 -15.32 -3.14 6.81
C THR A 100 -15.78 -3.23 5.34
N GLU A 101 -16.22 -2.13 4.73
CA GLU A 101 -16.56 -2.03 3.30
C GLU A 101 -15.29 -1.87 2.47
N CYS A 102 -14.54 -2.95 2.37
CA CYS A 102 -13.28 -3.02 1.65
C CYS A 102 -13.39 -2.51 0.19
N ILE A 103 -12.64 -1.47 -0.14
CA ILE A 103 -12.48 -0.96 -1.51
C ILE A 103 -11.03 -1.20 -1.94
N ALA A 104 -10.83 -1.85 -3.08
CA ALA A 104 -9.49 -2.03 -3.64
C ALA A 104 -9.32 -1.22 -4.93
N CYS A 105 -8.19 -0.55 -5.04
CA CYS A 105 -7.80 0.26 -6.17
C CYS A 105 -6.40 -0.13 -6.65
N THR A 106 -6.17 -0.02 -7.95
CA THR A 106 -4.87 -0.25 -8.57
C THR A 106 -4.57 0.86 -9.57
N ALA A 107 -3.28 1.12 -9.74
CA ALA A 107 -2.82 2.07 -10.72
C ALA A 107 -3.11 1.56 -12.15
N PRO A 108 -3.40 2.46 -13.09
CA PRO A 108 -3.55 2.13 -14.50
C PRO A 108 -2.20 1.65 -15.07
N ALA A 109 -2.24 0.91 -16.18
CA ALA A 109 -1.01 0.46 -16.87
C ALA A 109 -0.19 1.62 -17.49
N ARG A 110 -0.71 2.85 -17.47
CA ARG A 110 -0.15 4.06 -18.05
C ARG A 110 -0.20 5.19 -17.03
N GLU A 111 0.96 5.65 -16.57
CA GLU A 111 1.13 6.66 -15.52
C GLU A 111 0.64 8.07 -15.93
N ASP A 112 0.44 8.29 -17.23
CA ASP A 112 -0.01 9.54 -17.85
C ASP A 112 -1.54 9.77 -17.74
N SER A 113 -2.28 8.88 -17.08
CA SER A 113 -3.72 9.04 -16.84
C SER A 113 -4.01 9.43 -15.39
N ASN A 114 -4.93 10.39 -15.19
CA ASN A 114 -5.46 10.77 -13.86
C ASN A 114 -6.44 9.73 -13.30
N ASP A 115 -6.49 8.54 -13.89
CA ASP A 115 -7.44 7.50 -13.58
C ASP A 115 -6.80 6.43 -12.69
N VAL A 116 -7.64 5.82 -11.86
CA VAL A 116 -7.30 4.71 -10.98
C VAL A 116 -8.38 3.66 -11.15
N ILE A 117 -7.98 2.40 -11.26
CA ILE A 117 -8.90 1.30 -11.51
C ILE A 117 -9.44 0.83 -10.17
N ARG A 118 -10.76 0.96 -9.98
CA ARG A 118 -11.47 0.37 -8.84
C ARG A 118 -11.78 -1.09 -9.18
N LEU A 119 -11.35 -2.02 -8.33
CA LEU A 119 -11.62 -3.43 -8.50
C LEU A 119 -13.04 -3.78 -8.05
N SER A 120 -13.54 -4.94 -8.50
CA SER A 120 -14.84 -5.45 -8.06
C SER A 120 -14.84 -5.71 -6.54
N ASN A 121 -16.02 -5.68 -5.92
CA ASN A 121 -16.16 -5.94 -4.49
C ASN A 121 -15.66 -7.35 -4.10
N ASP A 122 -15.90 -8.35 -4.95
CA ASP A 122 -15.46 -9.72 -4.69
C ASP A 122 -13.94 -9.84 -4.76
N THR A 123 -13.32 -9.19 -5.75
CA THR A 123 -11.85 -9.09 -5.86
C THR A 123 -11.27 -8.39 -4.63
N ALA A 124 -11.83 -7.24 -4.23
CA ALA A 124 -11.36 -6.48 -3.08
C ALA A 124 -11.40 -7.32 -1.78
N LYS A 125 -12.51 -8.02 -1.53
CA LYS A 125 -12.67 -8.90 -0.36
C LYS A 125 -11.68 -10.07 -0.38
N ALA A 126 -11.46 -10.69 -1.54
CA ALA A 126 -10.50 -11.77 -1.69
C ALA A 126 -9.06 -11.29 -1.39
N MET A 127 -8.70 -10.11 -1.90
CA MET A 127 -7.39 -9.50 -1.66
C MET A 127 -7.20 -9.15 -0.19
N ALA A 128 -8.18 -8.52 0.46
CA ALA A 128 -8.13 -8.23 1.89
C ALA A 128 -7.95 -9.50 2.74
N LYS A 129 -8.65 -10.59 2.38
CA LYS A 129 -8.50 -11.89 3.06
C LYS A 129 -7.08 -12.44 2.91
N HIS A 130 -6.51 -12.39 1.71
CA HIS A 130 -5.13 -12.84 1.47
C HIS A 130 -4.11 -11.97 2.20
N PHE A 131 -4.28 -10.64 2.16
CA PHE A 131 -3.44 -9.70 2.90
C PHE A 131 -3.43 -10.02 4.39
N LYS A 132 -4.62 -10.16 5.01
CA LYS A 132 -4.77 -10.57 6.42
C LYS A 132 -4.05 -11.89 6.72
N ALA A 133 -4.23 -12.90 5.87
CA ALA A 133 -3.65 -14.22 6.07
C ALA A 133 -2.12 -14.18 6.06
N ILE A 134 -1.52 -13.48 5.09
CA ILE A 134 -0.08 -13.32 4.98
C ILE A 134 0.46 -12.48 6.14
N TRP A 135 -0.16 -11.35 6.43
CA TRP A 135 0.25 -10.50 7.53
C TRP A 135 0.28 -11.26 8.86
N LYS A 136 -0.80 -11.99 9.16
CA LYS A 136 -0.90 -12.82 10.37
C LYS A 136 0.13 -13.97 10.38
N LYS A 137 0.42 -14.58 9.23
CA LYS A 137 1.44 -15.64 9.11
C LYS A 137 2.82 -15.14 9.55
N TYR A 138 3.22 -13.96 9.11
CA TYR A 138 4.57 -13.41 9.32
C TYR A 138 4.71 -12.51 10.54
N LYS A 139 3.75 -11.61 10.78
CA LYS A 139 3.80 -10.64 11.88
C LYS A 139 3.10 -11.14 13.14
N ARG A 140 2.35 -12.26 13.08
CA ARG A 140 1.59 -12.87 14.20
C ARG A 140 0.53 -11.96 14.83
N VAL A 141 0.22 -10.84 14.20
CA VAL A 141 -0.82 -9.88 14.60
C VAL A 141 -1.79 -9.67 13.45
N ASN A 142 -2.94 -9.07 13.72
CA ASN A 142 -3.76 -8.53 12.64
C ASN A 142 -3.12 -7.21 12.16
N PRO A 143 -3.15 -6.93 10.85
CA PRO A 143 -2.71 -5.66 10.29
C PRO A 143 -3.44 -4.46 10.91
#